data_AF-A0A093EWJ6-F1
#
_entry.id   AF-A0A093EWJ6-F1
#
_cell.length_a   1.000
_cell.length_b   1.000
_cell.length_c   1.000
_cell.angle_alpha   90.00
_cell.angle_beta   90.00
_cell.angle_gamma   90.00
#
_symmetry.space_group_name_H-M   'P 1'
#
loop_
_entity.id
_entity.type
_entity.pdbx_description
1 polymer ?
#
loop_
_entity_poly.entity_id
_entity_poly.type
_entity_poly.pdbx_seq_one_letter_code
_entity_poly.pdbx_strand_id
1 'polypeptide(L)'
;QVTYFTSLSRQQEFEGNTKSVIPLFSITYFLTITFSVISCLRLSCIRNNVWLACCGVVSAGLAVLSSFGLMLFCGVPFVVTVANAPFLILGVGVDDMFIMIACWEQSSRKKGKSVKSLLAETYAEAALSVTITTLTDVLAFFIGTWTAFPSVRSFCLYTGTAFVFCYIYTMTFFGAVIVLNHRREQGNRHWLTCMPVGVDKDQAEMSCLYSACCIGNCSGQSAQPEGEHPMSIFFRKYYGPFLTSTWIKLLVVLLYGAYLGGSIYGCTQIREGIDLRNLASDDSYVIPYYDDDKYFSAYGPRVMVVITESVDYWNETVRLGIENCMQNLEGIAYVDKNLSVSWLRVYSKLAQSGLVHINDETLFINDLTVLFQIVHSFKWDINKTRDKIEASRFFIQTVNVTSAVDEKNLLNELRETAEQCSIPLMVYHPAFIYYDQYLVIVQNTIQNVVVAAGAMLVVSLWLIPNPLCCLWVTFAIASVIVGVAGFMTFWSVNLDSISMINLVICIGFSVDFSAHISYAFVTSKEASANERASEALSLLGYPVLQGAVSTILGVVVLAAAKTYIFRTFFKIMFLVILFGALHGLIFIPVFLTFF
;
A
#
# COMPACT_ATOMS: atom_id res chain seq x y z
N GLN A 1 -24.59 -29.70 6.16
CA GLN A 1 -24.53 -28.42 6.89
C GLN A 1 -25.22 -27.38 6.03
N VAL A 2 -25.99 -26.45 6.60
CA VAL A 2 -26.68 -25.40 5.81
C VAL A 2 -25.84 -24.12 5.89
N THR A 3 -25.48 -23.57 4.73
CA THR A 3 -24.80 -22.29 4.58
C THR A 3 -25.80 -21.24 4.07
N TYR A 4 -25.59 -19.96 4.40
CA TYR A 4 -26.51 -18.90 3.99
C TYR A 4 -25.77 -17.58 3.76
N PHE A 5 -26.37 -16.76 2.90
CA PHE A 5 -25.90 -15.41 2.59
C PHE A 5 -27.11 -14.49 2.44
N THR A 6 -27.01 -13.28 2.98
CA THR A 6 -28.03 -12.24 2.85
C THR A 6 -27.44 -11.02 2.16
N SER A 7 -28.29 -10.14 1.64
CA SER A 7 -27.86 -8.87 1.05
C SER A 7 -27.03 -8.00 2.01
N LEU A 8 -27.21 -8.17 3.33
CA LEU A 8 -26.49 -7.43 4.37
C LEU A 8 -25.23 -8.14 4.86
N SER A 9 -25.08 -9.45 4.61
CA SER A 9 -23.98 -10.26 5.13
C SER A 9 -22.61 -9.67 4.78
N ARG A 10 -22.45 -9.20 3.54
CA ARG A 10 -21.19 -8.59 3.08
C ARG A 10 -20.85 -7.32 3.86
N GLN A 11 -21.81 -6.41 4.00
CA GLN A 11 -21.60 -5.14 4.71
C GLN A 11 -21.23 -5.38 6.18
N GLN A 12 -21.92 -6.30 6.85
CA GLN A 12 -21.68 -6.62 8.25
C GLN A 12 -20.27 -7.21 8.48
N GLU A 13 -19.80 -8.07 7.59
CA GLU A 13 -18.44 -8.61 7.64
C GLU A 13 -17.37 -7.51 7.47
N PHE A 14 -17.59 -6.58 6.53
CA PHE A 14 -16.67 -5.46 6.32
C PHE A 14 -16.58 -4.51 7.52
N GLU A 15 -17.73 -4.17 8.12
CA GLU A 15 -17.77 -3.32 9.32
C GLU A 15 -17.12 -4.01 10.52
N GLY A 16 -17.31 -5.33 10.66
CA GLY A 16 -16.67 -6.15 11.69
C GLY A 16 -15.15 -6.19 11.59
N ASN A 17 -14.61 -6.26 10.38
CA ASN A 17 -13.15 -6.30 10.13
C ASN A 17 -12.39 -5.08 10.68
N THR A 18 -13.02 -3.91 10.76
CA THR A 18 -12.34 -2.70 11.28
C THR A 18 -12.08 -2.81 12.79
N LYS A 19 -13.01 -3.43 13.53
CA LYS A 19 -12.91 -3.56 15.00
C LYS A 19 -11.85 -4.56 15.43
N SER A 20 -11.57 -5.58 14.61
CA SER A 20 -10.59 -6.63 14.94
C SER A 20 -9.14 -6.13 14.95
N VAL A 21 -8.86 -4.99 14.30
CA VAL A 21 -7.51 -4.43 14.14
C VAL A 21 -7.10 -3.50 15.28
N ILE A 22 -8.08 -2.95 16.01
CA ILE A 22 -7.84 -2.07 17.16
C ILE A 22 -6.79 -2.62 18.15
N PRO A 23 -6.89 -3.87 18.64
CA PRO A 23 -5.88 -4.42 19.56
C PRO A 23 -4.49 -4.57 18.91
N LEU A 24 -4.42 -4.77 17.60
CA LEU A 24 -3.15 -4.92 16.88
C LEU A 24 -2.33 -3.62 16.88
N PHE A 25 -2.99 -2.45 16.89
CA PHE A 25 -2.28 -1.17 17.03
C PHE A 25 -1.49 -1.11 18.35
N SER A 26 -2.13 -1.43 19.47
CA SER A 26 -1.48 -1.39 20.79
C SER A 26 -0.26 -2.30 20.86
N ILE A 27 -0.37 -3.51 20.28
CA ILE A 27 0.74 -4.47 20.19
C ILE A 27 1.87 -3.89 19.34
N THR A 28 1.55 -3.26 18.21
CA THR A 28 2.53 -2.68 17.29
C THR A 28 3.30 -1.53 17.94
N TYR A 29 2.62 -0.62 18.61
CA TYR A 29 3.27 0.47 19.35
C TYR A 29 4.19 -0.08 20.44
N PHE A 30 3.72 -1.07 21.21
CA PHE A 30 4.54 -1.70 22.23
C PHE A 30 5.82 -2.31 21.63
N LEU A 31 5.69 -3.13 20.58
CA LEU A 31 6.82 -3.75 19.91
C LEU A 31 7.81 -2.72 19.35
N THR A 32 7.31 -1.67 18.71
CA THR A 32 8.14 -0.64 18.09
C THR A 32 8.86 0.21 19.12
N ILE A 33 8.20 0.57 20.23
CA ILE A 33 8.83 1.26 21.37
C ILE A 33 9.91 0.36 21.98
N THR A 34 9.60 -0.91 22.26
CA THR A 34 10.57 -1.85 22.84
C THR A 34 11.78 -2.01 21.93
N PHE A 35 11.58 -2.20 20.62
CA PHE A 35 12.67 -2.29 19.65
C PHE A 35 13.51 -1.01 19.60
N SER A 36 12.87 0.16 19.56
CA SER A 36 13.56 1.45 19.51
C SER A 36 14.38 1.69 20.78
N VAL A 37 13.84 1.35 21.94
CA VAL A 37 14.53 1.45 23.23
C VAL A 37 15.73 0.51 23.29
N ILE A 38 15.58 -0.75 22.87
CA ILE A 38 16.68 -1.73 22.85
C ILE A 38 17.77 -1.29 21.87
N SER A 39 17.38 -0.81 20.69
CA SER A 39 18.28 -0.41 19.62
C SER A 39 19.09 0.86 19.96
N CYS A 40 18.50 1.76 20.75
CA CYS A 40 19.15 2.98 21.23
C CYS A 40 19.77 2.83 22.63
N LEU A 41 19.70 1.63 23.24
CA LEU A 41 20.20 1.42 24.59
C LEU A 41 21.73 1.56 24.63
N ARG A 42 22.23 2.34 25.58
CA ARG A 42 23.66 2.45 25.87
C ARG A 42 23.93 1.99 27.30
N LEU A 43 25.08 1.34 27.51
CA LEU A 43 25.51 0.80 28.81
C LEU A 43 26.01 1.89 29.78
N SER A 44 25.45 3.11 29.70
CA SER A 44 25.79 4.25 30.55
C SER A 44 24.53 4.87 31.15
N CYS A 45 24.54 5.14 32.45
CA CYS A 45 23.41 5.73 33.18
C CYS A 45 23.12 7.19 32.78
N ILE A 46 24.13 7.87 32.22
CA ILE A 46 24.03 9.28 31.84
C ILE A 46 23.72 9.39 30.35
N ARG A 47 24.38 8.64 29.48
CA ARG A 47 24.26 8.78 28.01
C ARG A 47 23.21 7.85 27.38
N ASN A 48 22.24 7.40 28.16
CA ASN A 48 21.19 6.50 27.67
C ASN A 48 20.15 7.27 26.83
N ASN A 49 19.78 6.72 25.68
CA ASN A 49 18.87 7.34 24.71
C ASN A 49 17.42 6.84 24.82
N VAL A 50 17.01 6.23 25.94
CA VAL A 50 15.64 5.70 26.13
C VAL A 50 14.57 6.76 25.89
N TRP A 51 14.73 7.96 26.47
CA TRP A 51 13.77 9.05 26.27
C TRP A 51 13.70 9.51 24.82
N LEU A 52 14.84 9.53 24.12
CA LEU A 52 14.87 9.86 22.69
C LEU A 52 14.08 8.83 21.88
N ALA A 53 14.35 7.54 22.10
CA ALA A 53 13.63 6.46 21.44
C ALA A 53 12.12 6.50 21.70
N CYS A 54 11.69 6.65 22.97
CA CYS A 54 10.28 6.74 23.32
C CYS A 54 9.60 7.97 22.70
N CYS A 55 10.20 9.16 22.83
CA CYS A 55 9.60 10.38 22.30
C CYS A 55 9.55 10.41 20.78
N GLY A 56 10.52 9.80 20.08
CA GLY A 56 10.47 9.72 18.63
C GLY A 56 9.35 8.80 18.13
N VAL A 57 9.11 7.65 18.77
CA VAL A 57 7.95 6.80 18.43
C VAL A 57 6.62 7.52 18.74
N VAL A 58 6.54 8.26 19.86
CA VAL A 58 5.36 9.08 20.19
C VAL A 58 5.14 10.18 19.16
N SER A 59 6.21 10.79 18.63
CA SER A 59 6.16 11.80 17.57
C SER A 59 5.44 11.27 16.32
N ALA A 60 5.78 10.05 15.88
CA ALA A 60 5.10 9.40 14.76
C ALA A 60 3.61 9.14 15.06
N GLY A 61 3.27 8.74 16.29
CA GLY A 61 1.87 8.57 16.69
C GLY A 61 1.06 9.87 16.72
N LEU A 62 1.67 10.98 17.14
CA LEU A 62 1.05 12.31 17.08
C LEU A 62 0.79 12.76 15.63
N ALA A 63 1.66 12.38 14.69
CA ALA A 63 1.47 12.66 13.27
C ALA A 63 0.25 11.93 12.71
N VAL A 64 0.06 10.65 13.06
CA VAL A 64 -1.14 9.89 12.71
C VAL A 64 -2.40 10.59 13.23
N LEU A 65 -2.43 10.93 14.53
CA LEU A 65 -3.60 11.58 15.14
C LEU A 65 -3.93 12.92 14.49
N SER A 66 -2.91 13.73 14.19
CA SER A 66 -3.09 15.06 13.59
C SER A 66 -3.56 14.98 12.15
N SER A 67 -2.98 14.07 11.35
CA SER A 67 -3.41 13.84 9.98
C SER A 67 -4.84 13.29 9.91
N PHE A 68 -5.15 12.28 10.73
CA PHE A 68 -6.46 11.65 10.71
C PHE A 68 -7.54 12.62 11.19
N GLY A 69 -7.25 13.40 12.23
CA GLY A 69 -8.13 14.46 12.70
C GLY A 69 -8.40 15.52 11.61
N LEU A 70 -7.36 15.95 10.89
CA LEU A 70 -7.49 16.93 9.81
C LEU A 70 -8.30 16.37 8.62
N MET A 71 -8.01 15.15 8.18
CA MET A 71 -8.72 14.53 7.06
C MET A 71 -10.20 14.26 7.39
N LEU A 72 -10.49 13.81 8.61
CA LEU A 72 -11.87 13.68 9.09
C LEU A 72 -12.58 15.04 9.15
N PHE A 73 -11.90 16.10 9.61
CA PHE A 73 -12.42 17.46 9.61
C PHE A 73 -12.71 17.98 8.20
N CYS A 74 -11.87 17.65 7.21
CA CYS A 74 -12.09 17.97 5.80
C CYS A 74 -13.14 17.08 5.11
N GLY A 75 -13.77 16.14 5.82
CA GLY A 75 -14.83 15.29 5.28
C GLY A 75 -14.35 14.11 4.43
N VAL A 76 -13.07 13.73 4.52
CA VAL A 76 -12.53 12.56 3.78
C VAL A 76 -13.01 11.27 4.46
N PRO A 77 -13.68 10.35 3.74
CA PRO A 77 -14.28 9.17 4.35
C PRO A 77 -13.22 8.18 4.87
N PHE A 78 -13.43 7.69 6.09
CA PHE A 78 -12.61 6.64 6.70
C PHE A 78 -13.04 5.26 6.17
N VAL A 79 -12.15 4.59 5.45
CA VAL A 79 -12.38 3.27 4.86
C VAL A 79 -11.44 2.23 5.48
N VAL A 80 -11.76 0.94 5.37
CA VAL A 80 -10.97 -0.16 5.99
C VAL A 80 -9.49 -0.12 5.58
N THR A 81 -9.17 0.28 4.34
CA THR A 81 -7.78 0.42 3.88
C THR A 81 -7.01 1.49 4.67
N VAL A 82 -7.66 2.57 5.13
CA VAL A 82 -7.05 3.63 5.97
C VAL A 82 -6.61 3.06 7.32
N ALA A 83 -7.25 2.00 7.82
CA ALA A 83 -6.82 1.34 9.06
C ALA A 83 -5.40 0.73 8.97
N ASN A 84 -4.86 0.51 7.76
CA ASN A 84 -3.46 0.07 7.58
C ASN A 84 -2.44 1.19 7.77
N ALA A 85 -2.83 2.44 7.52
CA ALA A 85 -1.90 3.56 7.45
C ALA A 85 -1.10 3.79 8.75
N PRO A 86 -1.67 3.68 9.98
CA PRO A 86 -0.88 3.92 11.19
C PRO A 86 0.28 2.94 11.39
N PHE A 87 0.11 1.67 10.98
CA PHE A 87 1.18 0.66 11.03
C PHE A 87 2.35 1.04 10.13
N LEU A 88 2.03 1.59 8.95
CA LEU A 88 3.00 2.05 7.96
C LEU A 88 3.72 3.33 8.43
N ILE A 89 2.95 4.33 8.87
CA ILE A 89 3.45 5.64 9.29
C ILE A 89 4.38 5.52 10.49
N LEU A 90 4.09 4.59 11.41
CA LEU A 90 4.95 4.31 12.56
C LEU A 90 6.34 3.82 12.13
N GLY A 91 6.41 2.96 11.11
CA GLY A 91 7.69 2.46 10.58
C GLY A 91 8.57 3.58 10.02
N VAL A 92 8.02 4.40 9.13
CA VAL A 92 8.73 5.54 8.49
C VAL A 92 9.14 6.58 9.51
N GLY A 93 8.23 7.01 10.39
CA GLY A 93 8.53 8.04 11.38
C GLY A 93 9.64 7.61 12.35
N VAL A 94 9.78 6.31 12.60
CA VAL A 94 10.86 5.73 13.42
C VAL A 94 12.17 5.61 12.65
N ASP A 95 12.13 5.40 11.33
CA ASP A 95 13.33 5.43 10.48
C ASP A 95 13.98 6.83 10.48
N ASP A 96 13.19 7.88 10.22
CA ASP A 96 13.66 9.27 10.28
C ASP A 96 14.26 9.63 11.65
N MET A 97 13.66 9.11 12.73
CA MET A 97 14.17 9.25 14.09
C MET A 97 15.57 8.63 14.22
N PHE A 98 15.80 7.42 13.71
CA PHE A 98 17.11 6.77 13.78
C PHE A 98 18.18 7.51 12.96
N ILE A 99 17.83 8.00 11.76
CA ILE A 99 18.73 8.82 10.94
C ILE A 99 19.14 10.08 11.70
N MET A 100 18.16 10.79 12.29
CA MET A 100 18.40 11.99 13.09
C MET A 100 19.30 11.72 14.30
N ILE A 101 19.09 10.61 15.03
CA ILE A 101 19.94 10.22 16.16
C ILE A 101 21.36 9.91 15.68
N ALA A 102 21.52 9.17 14.58
CA ALA A 102 22.83 8.79 14.06
C ALA A 102 23.69 10.01 13.67
N CYS A 103 23.11 10.96 12.94
CA CYS A 103 23.78 12.21 12.57
C CYS A 103 24.11 13.08 13.80
N TRP A 104 23.21 13.13 14.79
CA TRP A 104 23.46 13.84 16.04
C TRP A 104 24.65 13.26 16.80
N GLU A 105 24.71 11.93 16.91
CA GLU A 105 25.80 11.24 17.59
C GLU A 105 27.14 11.45 16.89
N GLN A 106 27.16 11.45 15.56
CA GLN A 106 28.35 11.75 14.77
C GLN A 106 28.83 13.19 14.99
N SER A 107 27.91 14.16 14.96
CA SER A 107 28.23 15.56 15.20
C SER A 107 28.72 15.79 16.63
N SER A 108 28.12 15.12 17.61
CA SER A 108 28.44 15.26 19.04
C SER A 108 29.85 14.77 19.40
N ARG A 109 30.41 13.86 18.60
CA ARG A 109 31.80 13.41 18.75
C ARG A 109 32.83 14.51 18.41
N LYS A 110 32.47 15.51 17.60
CA LYS A 110 33.35 16.63 17.26
C LYS A 110 33.43 17.58 18.47
N LYS A 111 34.50 17.45 19.28
CA LYS A 111 34.68 18.19 20.55
C LYS A 111 34.64 19.72 20.37
N GLY A 112 34.09 20.42 21.37
CA GLY A 112 34.23 21.88 21.55
C GLY A 112 33.16 22.77 20.93
N LYS A 113 32.06 22.20 20.42
CA LYS A 113 30.97 22.98 19.79
C LYS A 113 29.85 23.32 20.77
N SER A 114 29.23 24.49 20.58
CA SER A 114 28.02 24.87 21.32
C SER A 114 26.83 23.98 20.91
N VAL A 115 25.83 23.81 21.79
CA VAL A 115 24.63 23.01 21.50
C VAL A 115 23.88 23.52 20.26
N LYS A 116 23.87 24.84 20.04
CA LYS A 116 23.24 25.46 18.86
C LYS A 116 23.96 25.10 17.57
N SER A 117 25.29 25.20 17.56
CA SER A 117 26.09 24.80 16.39
C SER A 117 26.02 23.29 16.13
N LEU A 118 25.89 22.48 17.18
CA LEU A 118 25.75 21.03 17.06
C LEU A 118 24.43 20.63 16.39
N LEU A 119 23.32 21.28 16.79
CA LEU A 119 22.03 21.08 16.15
C LEU A 119 22.03 21.58 14.70
N ALA A 120 22.64 22.73 14.43
CA ALA A 120 22.74 23.27 13.07
C ALA A 120 23.51 22.33 12.13
N GLU A 121 24.61 21.75 12.59
CA GLU A 121 25.38 20.76 11.82
C GLU A 121 24.59 19.45 11.64
N THR A 122 23.93 18.98 12.69
CA THR A 122 23.07 17.78 12.60
C THR A 122 21.95 17.98 11.58
N TYR A 123 21.29 19.14 11.57
CA TYR A 123 20.25 19.44 10.59
C TYR A 123 20.82 19.61 9.19
N ALA A 124 22.00 20.21 9.03
CA ALA A 124 22.63 20.34 7.73
C ALA A 124 22.89 18.98 7.07
N GLU A 125 23.22 17.95 7.84
CA GLU A 125 23.44 16.58 7.34
C GLU A 125 22.15 15.75 7.30
N ALA A 126 21.41 15.66 8.42
CA ALA A 126 20.24 14.80 8.56
C ALA A 126 18.96 15.36 7.92
N ALA A 127 18.73 16.68 8.00
CA ALA A 127 17.48 17.25 7.51
C ALA A 127 17.40 17.17 5.99
N LEU A 128 18.52 17.25 5.27
CA LEU A 128 18.54 16.98 3.83
C LEU A 128 18.06 15.55 3.58
N SER A 129 18.68 14.57 4.23
CA SER A 129 18.31 13.15 4.13
C SER A 129 16.81 12.92 4.36
N VAL A 130 16.28 13.38 5.50
CA VAL A 130 14.87 13.21 5.90
C VAL A 130 13.91 14.02 5.01
N THR A 131 14.34 15.17 4.48
CA THR A 131 13.51 15.95 3.54
C THR A 131 13.35 15.21 2.23
N ILE A 132 14.41 14.52 1.76
CA ILE A 132 14.36 13.73 0.54
C ILE A 132 13.30 12.64 0.68
N THR A 133 13.40 11.81 1.72
CA THR A 133 12.46 10.69 1.98
C THR A 133 11.04 11.17 2.13
N THR A 134 10.82 12.20 2.96
CA THR A 134 9.49 12.77 3.15
C THR A 134 8.92 13.29 1.84
N LEU A 135 9.70 14.06 1.07
CA LEU A 135 9.22 14.65 -0.18
C LEU A 135 8.86 13.56 -1.19
N THR A 136 9.69 12.52 -1.30
CA THR A 136 9.44 11.41 -2.21
C THR A 136 8.20 10.62 -1.83
N ASP A 137 8.03 10.32 -0.54
CA ASP A 137 6.85 9.63 -0.04
C ASP A 137 5.59 10.46 -0.24
N VAL A 138 5.61 11.72 0.18
CA VAL A 138 4.46 12.63 0.04
C VAL A 138 4.04 12.73 -1.43
N LEU A 139 4.98 12.88 -2.36
CA LEU A 139 4.68 12.90 -3.79
C LEU A 139 4.12 11.57 -4.28
N ALA A 140 4.71 10.43 -3.91
CA ALA A 140 4.22 9.11 -4.30
C ALA A 140 2.78 8.87 -3.83
N PHE A 141 2.47 9.22 -2.59
CA PHE A 141 1.13 9.09 -2.03
C PHE A 141 0.13 10.07 -2.68
N PHE A 142 0.51 11.32 -2.95
CA PHE A 142 -0.37 12.25 -3.64
C PHE A 142 -0.61 11.86 -5.11
N ILE A 143 0.37 11.29 -5.81
CA ILE A 143 0.17 10.70 -7.14
C ILE A 143 -0.86 9.56 -7.08
N GLY A 144 -0.85 8.75 -6.01
CA GLY A 144 -1.85 7.71 -5.77
C GLY A 144 -3.29 8.21 -5.64
N THR A 145 -3.52 9.50 -5.38
CA THR A 145 -4.87 10.09 -5.37
C THR A 145 -5.49 10.21 -6.76
N TRP A 146 -4.69 10.12 -7.82
CA TRP A 146 -5.16 10.12 -9.22
C TRP A 146 -5.79 8.78 -9.66
N THR A 147 -5.72 7.75 -8.82
CA THR A 147 -6.32 6.43 -9.10
C THR A 147 -7.84 6.50 -9.29
N ALA A 148 -8.44 5.57 -10.03
CA ALA A 148 -9.90 5.52 -10.19
C ALA A 148 -10.67 5.05 -8.93
N PHE A 149 -9.97 4.46 -7.95
CA PHE A 149 -10.59 3.80 -6.80
C PHE A 149 -10.70 4.74 -5.59
N PRO A 150 -11.92 5.10 -5.12
CA PRO A 150 -12.09 6.03 -4.00
C PRO A 150 -11.43 5.58 -2.69
N SER A 151 -11.42 4.27 -2.42
CA SER A 151 -10.77 3.71 -1.22
C SER A 151 -9.26 3.94 -1.22
N VAL A 152 -8.63 3.88 -2.39
CA VAL A 152 -7.21 4.20 -2.60
C VAL A 152 -6.96 5.68 -2.39
N ARG A 153 -7.81 6.54 -2.97
CA ARG A 153 -7.71 8.00 -2.81
C ARG A 153 -7.75 8.41 -1.34
N SER A 154 -8.70 7.89 -0.56
CA SER A 154 -8.76 8.13 0.88
C SER A 154 -7.47 7.68 1.56
N PHE A 155 -7.05 6.43 1.37
CA PHE A 155 -5.81 5.91 1.97
C PHE A 155 -4.59 6.80 1.66
N CYS A 156 -4.47 7.23 0.41
CA CYS A 156 -3.39 8.09 -0.05
C CYS A 156 -3.42 9.49 0.59
N LEU A 157 -4.60 10.10 0.73
CA LEU A 157 -4.76 11.40 1.38
C LEU A 157 -4.40 11.35 2.87
N TYR A 158 -4.90 10.34 3.60
CA TYR A 158 -4.59 10.15 5.02
C TYR A 158 -3.08 9.91 5.25
N THR A 159 -2.48 9.03 4.44
CA THR A 159 -1.06 8.67 4.62
C THR A 159 -0.13 9.77 4.16
N GLY A 160 -0.37 10.38 2.99
CA GLY A 160 0.45 11.49 2.49
C GLY A 160 0.43 12.69 3.43
N THR A 161 -0.75 13.04 3.97
CA THR A 161 -0.85 14.10 4.98
C THR A 161 -0.15 13.72 6.29
N ALA A 162 -0.17 12.44 6.68
CA ALA A 162 0.53 11.98 7.86
C ALA A 162 2.05 12.11 7.73
N PHE A 163 2.62 11.85 6.56
CA PHE A 163 4.05 12.07 6.34
C PHE A 163 4.45 13.53 6.40
N VAL A 164 3.60 14.45 5.93
CA VAL A 164 3.83 15.89 6.15
C VAL A 164 3.89 16.22 7.64
N PHE A 165 2.97 15.68 8.45
CA PHE A 165 3.02 15.86 9.91
C PHE A 165 4.21 15.16 10.57
N CYS A 166 4.60 13.97 10.11
CA CYS A 166 5.80 13.28 10.59
C CYS A 166 7.01 14.18 10.41
N TYR A 167 7.20 14.74 9.22
CA TYR A 167 8.30 15.65 8.95
C TYR A 167 8.30 16.89 9.84
N ILE A 168 7.13 17.53 10.00
CA ILE A 168 6.99 18.69 10.89
C ILE A 168 7.39 18.32 12.32
N TYR A 169 6.92 17.19 12.85
CA TYR A 169 7.25 16.78 14.22
C TYR A 169 8.68 16.27 14.39
N THR A 170 9.26 15.61 13.38
CA THR A 170 10.67 15.22 13.38
C THR A 170 11.57 16.46 13.44
N MET A 171 11.30 17.48 12.63
CA MET A 171 12.12 18.71 12.57
C MET A 171 11.91 19.64 13.77
N THR A 172 10.73 19.67 14.37
CA THR A 172 10.40 20.59 15.47
C THR A 172 10.42 19.91 16.83
N PHE A 173 9.47 19.01 17.10
CA PHE A 173 9.29 18.33 18.38
C PHE A 173 10.47 17.44 18.70
N PHE A 174 10.83 16.51 17.82
CA PHE A 174 11.90 15.55 18.07
C PHE A 174 13.28 16.23 18.16
N GLY A 175 13.55 17.20 17.29
CA GLY A 175 14.72 18.07 17.40
C GLY A 175 14.86 18.78 18.75
N ALA A 176 13.77 19.29 19.31
CA ALA A 176 13.77 19.87 20.65
C ALA A 176 14.08 18.82 21.74
N VAL A 177 13.55 17.60 21.61
CA VAL A 177 13.85 16.48 22.54
C VAL A 177 15.33 16.10 22.49
N ILE A 178 15.96 16.05 21.32
CA ILE A 178 17.41 15.84 21.16
C ILE A 178 18.21 16.85 21.99
N VAL A 179 17.88 18.15 21.84
CA VAL A 179 18.55 19.23 22.58
C VAL A 179 18.34 19.11 24.08
N LEU A 180 17.13 18.77 24.53
CA LEU A 180 16.83 18.60 25.96
C LEU A 180 17.56 17.39 26.54
N ASN A 181 17.61 16.26 25.83
CA ASN A 181 18.37 15.10 26.28
C ASN A 181 19.87 15.41 26.35
N HIS A 182 20.41 16.17 25.39
CA HIS A 182 21.81 16.56 25.45
C HIS A 182 22.13 17.51 26.62
N ARG A 183 21.23 18.45 26.95
CA ARG A 183 21.38 19.29 28.16
C ARG A 183 21.36 18.45 29.44
N ARG A 184 20.54 17.39 29.49
CA ARG A 184 20.54 16.42 30.60
C ARG A 184 21.89 15.70 30.70
N GLU A 185 22.45 15.25 29.58
CA GLU A 185 23.77 14.62 29.51
C GLU A 185 24.88 15.56 29.98
N GLN A 186 24.90 16.81 29.50
CA GLN A 186 25.87 17.82 29.94
C GLN A 186 25.77 18.13 31.44
N GLY A 187 24.57 18.03 32.00
CA GLY A 187 24.32 18.19 33.43
C GLY A 187 24.69 16.98 34.29
N ASN A 188 25.28 15.91 33.72
CA ASN A 188 25.57 14.64 34.38
C ASN A 188 24.36 14.06 35.14
N ARG A 189 23.17 14.16 34.54
CA ARG A 189 21.93 13.71 35.18
C ARG A 189 21.57 12.29 34.75
N HIS A 190 21.09 11.48 35.69
CA HIS A 190 20.63 10.12 35.43
C HIS A 190 19.46 10.12 34.44
N TRP A 191 19.40 9.13 33.54
CA TRP A 191 18.39 9.08 32.47
C TRP A 191 16.94 8.97 33.00
N LEU A 192 16.69 8.15 34.03
CA LEU A 192 15.35 7.96 34.61
C LEU A 192 14.94 9.08 35.59
N THR A 193 15.73 9.31 36.64
CA THR A 193 15.38 10.24 37.73
C THR A 193 15.69 11.70 37.42
N CYS A 194 16.45 12.00 36.35
CA CYS A 194 16.93 13.33 36.02
C CYS A 194 17.72 14.05 37.14
N MET A 195 18.14 13.32 38.17
CA MET A 195 18.95 13.83 39.27
C MET A 195 20.43 13.82 38.90
N PRO A 196 21.24 14.77 39.38
CA PRO A 196 22.68 14.79 39.13
C PRO A 196 23.33 13.54 39.74
N VAL A 197 24.13 12.84 38.96
CA VAL A 197 24.93 11.70 39.42
C VAL A 197 26.25 12.26 39.95
N GLY A 198 26.43 12.19 41.27
CA GLY A 198 27.68 12.56 41.93
C GLY A 198 28.77 11.55 41.60
N VAL A 199 29.95 12.03 41.21
CA VAL A 199 31.17 11.22 41.15
C VAL A 199 31.80 11.28 42.55
N ASP A 200 31.17 10.63 43.53
CA ASP A 200 31.80 10.48 44.84
C ASP A 200 32.93 9.45 44.72
N LYS A 201 34.15 9.91 45.02
CA LYS A 201 35.40 9.17 44.80
C LYS A 201 35.58 7.94 45.72
N ASP A 202 34.65 7.69 46.64
CA ASP A 202 34.82 6.74 47.76
C ASP A 202 33.83 5.55 47.77
N GLN A 203 33.19 5.20 46.64
CA GLN A 203 32.27 4.03 46.57
C GLN A 203 32.88 2.81 45.86
N ALA A 204 34.06 2.37 46.30
CA ALA A 204 34.77 1.22 45.74
C ALA A 204 34.20 -0.17 46.16
N GLU A 205 33.11 -0.25 46.91
CA GLU A 205 32.54 -1.52 47.40
C GLU A 205 31.01 -1.64 47.21
N MET A 206 30.49 -1.38 46.01
CA MET A 206 29.12 -1.79 45.69
C MET A 206 29.05 -2.70 44.46
N SER A 207 28.11 -3.64 44.51
CA SER A 207 27.87 -4.69 43.53
C SER A 207 27.88 -4.15 42.09
N CYS A 208 28.47 -4.89 41.14
CA CYS A 208 28.57 -4.45 39.74
C CYS A 208 27.20 -4.13 39.11
N LEU A 209 26.10 -4.69 39.64
CA LEU A 209 24.75 -4.34 39.24
C LEU A 209 24.36 -2.91 39.68
N TYR A 210 24.76 -2.45 40.87
CA TYR A 210 24.60 -1.06 41.31
C TYR A 210 25.55 -0.12 40.56
N SER A 211 26.81 -0.51 40.37
CA SER A 211 27.79 0.30 39.61
C SER A 211 27.40 0.44 38.13
N ALA A 212 26.87 -0.62 37.50
CA ALA A 212 26.32 -0.57 36.15
C ALA A 212 25.00 0.21 36.07
N CYS A 213 24.16 0.20 37.12
CA CYS A 213 22.86 0.87 37.16
C CYS A 213 22.95 2.35 37.58
N CYS A 214 23.98 2.76 38.33
CA CYS A 214 24.10 4.14 38.85
C CYS A 214 25.30 4.92 38.30
N ILE A 215 26.43 4.28 37.99
CA ILE A 215 27.69 4.94 37.57
C ILE A 215 27.98 4.68 36.09
N GLY A 216 27.47 3.57 35.54
CA GLY A 216 27.63 3.20 34.12
C GLY A 216 29.01 2.64 33.77
N ASN A 217 29.81 2.22 34.76
CA ASN A 217 31.10 1.59 34.52
C ASN A 217 31.53 0.70 35.70
N CYS A 218 31.67 -0.62 35.51
CA CYS A 218 32.21 -1.52 36.55
C CYS A 218 33.76 -1.43 36.67
N SER A 219 34.41 -0.62 35.84
CA SER A 219 35.86 -0.41 35.80
C SER A 219 36.16 1.04 36.20
N GLY A 220 36.96 1.22 37.25
CA GLY A 220 37.36 2.52 37.82
C GLY A 220 38.30 3.35 36.94
N GLN A 221 38.05 3.41 35.63
CA GLN A 221 38.74 4.30 34.70
C GLN A 221 37.88 5.53 34.40
N SER A 222 38.51 6.70 34.50
CA SER A 222 37.95 8.00 34.16
C SER A 222 37.22 7.99 32.81
N ALA A 223 36.14 8.78 32.70
CA ALA A 223 35.34 9.02 31.51
C ALA A 223 36.17 9.25 30.23
N GLN A 224 36.57 8.16 29.57
CA GLN A 224 37.05 8.19 28.20
C GLN A 224 35.85 8.45 27.29
N PRO A 225 36.05 9.12 26.13
CA PRO A 225 35.00 9.20 25.12
C PRO A 225 34.65 7.78 24.71
N GLU A 226 33.45 7.36 25.09
CA GLU A 226 32.90 6.04 24.80
C GLU A 226 33.06 5.73 23.30
N GLY A 227 33.52 4.53 23.00
CA GLY A 227 33.87 4.10 21.65
C GLY A 227 32.70 4.16 20.68
N GLU A 228 33.02 4.07 19.39
CA GLU A 228 32.02 4.01 18.32
C GLU A 228 31.03 2.86 18.54
N HIS A 229 29.76 3.04 18.16
CA HIS A 229 28.74 2.01 18.29
C HIS A 229 29.22 0.69 17.63
N PRO A 230 29.10 -0.48 18.29
CA PRO A 230 29.65 -1.74 17.79
C PRO A 230 29.24 -2.05 16.35
N MET A 231 28.02 -1.69 15.98
CA MET A 231 27.52 -1.92 14.62
C MET A 231 28.16 -1.01 13.57
N SER A 232 28.50 0.23 13.90
CA SER A 232 29.26 1.10 12.99
C SER A 232 30.68 0.54 12.74
N ILE A 233 31.30 -0.07 13.78
CA ILE A 233 32.58 -0.76 13.65
C ILE A 233 32.41 -2.01 12.78
N PHE A 234 31.32 -2.77 12.94
CA PHE A 234 31.01 -3.92 12.09
C PHE A 234 30.93 -3.54 10.61
N PHE A 235 30.16 -2.49 10.29
CA PHE A 235 30.01 -2.03 8.91
C PHE A 235 31.34 -1.55 8.31
N ARG A 236 32.15 -0.81 9.09
CA ARG A 236 33.44 -0.30 8.62
C ARG A 236 34.52 -1.38 8.48
N LYS A 237 34.66 -2.28 9.46
CA LYS A 237 35.80 -3.22 9.52
C LYS A 237 35.54 -4.56 8.84
N TYR A 238 34.29 -5.03 8.83
CA TYR A 238 33.96 -6.37 8.34
C TYR A 238 33.09 -6.29 7.10
N TYR A 239 31.94 -5.61 7.16
CA TYR A 239 30.95 -5.64 6.07
C TYR A 239 31.41 -4.91 4.80
N GLY A 240 31.90 -3.67 4.90
CA GLY A 240 32.37 -2.88 3.77
C GLY A 240 33.51 -3.55 2.99
N PRO A 241 34.60 -3.98 3.65
CA PRO A 241 35.68 -4.72 3.00
C PRO A 241 35.23 -6.07 2.41
N PHE A 242 34.32 -6.78 3.07
CA PHE A 242 33.75 -8.03 2.55
C PHE A 242 32.98 -7.80 1.25
N LEU A 243 32.09 -6.80 1.21
CA LEU A 243 31.25 -6.50 0.06
C LEU A 243 32.04 -5.98 -1.15
N THR A 244 33.14 -5.25 -0.89
CA THR A 244 34.02 -4.69 -1.92
C THR A 244 35.06 -5.69 -2.47
N SER A 245 35.10 -6.92 -1.96
CA SER A 245 35.96 -7.99 -2.49
C SER A 245 35.50 -8.46 -3.88
N THR A 246 36.42 -8.63 -4.82
CA THR A 246 36.12 -8.98 -6.23
C THR A 246 35.27 -10.24 -6.39
N TRP A 247 35.54 -11.29 -5.60
CA TRP A 247 34.75 -12.53 -5.62
C TRP A 247 33.32 -12.33 -5.12
N ILE A 248 33.16 -11.50 -4.09
CA ILE A 248 31.85 -11.18 -3.53
C ILE A 248 31.06 -10.30 -4.51
N LYS A 249 31.70 -9.34 -5.19
CA LYS A 249 31.05 -8.57 -6.26
C LYS A 249 30.48 -9.46 -7.36
N LEU A 250 31.25 -10.45 -7.83
CA LEU A 250 30.77 -11.41 -8.83
C LEU A 250 29.57 -12.22 -8.31
N LEU A 251 29.63 -12.69 -7.06
CA LEU A 251 28.51 -13.40 -6.43
C LEU A 251 27.26 -12.52 -6.33
N VAL A 252 27.41 -11.25 -5.96
CA VAL A 252 26.30 -10.28 -5.84
C VAL A 252 25.64 -10.04 -7.20
N VAL A 253 26.42 -9.90 -8.28
CA VAL A 253 25.88 -9.77 -9.65
C VAL A 253 25.11 -11.02 -10.07
N LEU A 254 25.62 -12.21 -9.77
CA LEU A 254 24.92 -13.48 -10.05
C LEU A 254 23.61 -13.60 -9.26
N LEU A 255 23.62 -13.26 -7.96
CA LEU A 255 22.43 -13.25 -7.12
C LEU A 255 21.39 -12.24 -7.63
N TYR A 256 21.83 -11.06 -8.08
CA TYR A 256 20.96 -10.07 -8.68
C TYR A 256 20.31 -10.59 -9.98
N GLY A 257 21.07 -11.26 -10.84
CA GLY A 257 20.55 -11.88 -12.06
C GLY A 257 19.51 -12.98 -11.75
N ALA A 258 19.76 -13.82 -10.75
CA ALA A 258 18.81 -14.84 -10.30
C ALA A 258 17.53 -14.23 -9.72
N TYR A 259 17.67 -13.18 -8.90
CA TYR A 259 16.55 -12.40 -8.38
C TYR A 259 15.70 -11.85 -9.52
N LEU A 260 16.30 -11.10 -10.45
CA LEU A 260 15.57 -10.47 -11.55
C LEU A 260 14.91 -11.50 -12.47
N GLY A 261 15.58 -12.61 -12.77
CA GLY A 261 15.00 -13.72 -13.53
C GLY A 261 13.79 -14.34 -12.84
N GLY A 262 13.88 -14.59 -11.53
CA GLY A 262 12.77 -15.08 -10.73
C GLY A 262 11.60 -14.10 -10.67
N SER A 263 11.89 -12.81 -10.52
CA SER A 263 10.89 -11.74 -10.51
C SER A 263 10.14 -11.64 -11.83
N ILE A 264 10.85 -11.61 -12.96
CA ILE A 264 10.22 -11.57 -14.30
C ILE A 264 9.36 -12.81 -14.53
N TYR A 265 9.84 -14.00 -14.18
CA TYR A 265 9.04 -15.21 -14.28
C TYR A 265 7.77 -15.12 -13.43
N GLY A 266 7.87 -14.63 -12.19
CA GLY A 266 6.73 -14.40 -11.30
C GLY A 266 5.69 -13.42 -11.88
N CYS A 267 6.14 -12.35 -12.56
CA CYS A 267 5.26 -11.39 -13.22
C CYS A 267 4.41 -12.02 -14.33
N THR A 268 4.93 -13.02 -15.04
CA THR A 268 4.16 -13.73 -16.09
C THR A 268 3.03 -14.61 -15.54
N GLN A 269 3.03 -14.88 -14.25
CA GLN A 269 2.09 -15.79 -13.57
C GLN A 269 1.13 -15.06 -12.62
N ILE A 270 1.10 -13.72 -12.64
CA ILE A 270 0.23 -12.92 -11.79
C ILE A 270 -1.24 -13.25 -12.08
N ARG A 271 -2.00 -13.50 -11.01
CA ARG A 271 -3.46 -13.66 -11.08
C ARG A 271 -4.13 -12.34 -10.81
N GLU A 272 -5.06 -11.95 -11.69
CA GLU A 272 -5.83 -10.72 -11.56
C GLU A 272 -7.10 -10.95 -10.72
N GLY A 273 -7.46 -9.97 -9.89
CA GLY A 273 -8.77 -9.87 -9.26
C GLY A 273 -8.85 -10.28 -7.78
N ILE A 274 -9.91 -9.78 -7.14
CA ILE A 274 -10.22 -10.05 -5.72
C ILE A 274 -11.18 -11.23 -5.66
N ASP A 275 -10.78 -12.30 -4.98
CA ASP A 275 -11.73 -13.31 -4.56
C ASP A 275 -12.59 -12.74 -3.41
N LEU A 276 -13.90 -12.62 -3.65
CA LEU A 276 -14.86 -12.08 -2.69
C LEU A 276 -14.89 -12.87 -1.36
N ARG A 277 -14.52 -14.15 -1.40
CA ARG A 277 -14.36 -15.01 -0.22
C ARG A 277 -13.33 -14.44 0.76
N ASN A 278 -12.24 -13.89 0.23
CA ASN A 278 -11.13 -13.40 1.02
C ASN A 278 -11.44 -12.09 1.75
N LEU A 279 -12.53 -11.40 1.39
CA LEU A 279 -12.95 -10.16 2.05
C LEU A 279 -13.58 -10.38 3.42
N ALA A 280 -14.10 -11.58 3.68
CA ALA A 280 -14.61 -11.97 4.98
C ALA A 280 -13.47 -12.33 5.95
N SER A 281 -13.76 -12.30 7.26
CA SER A 281 -12.85 -12.83 8.28
C SER A 281 -12.76 -14.36 8.15
N ASP A 282 -11.60 -14.96 8.45
CA ASP A 282 -11.35 -16.42 8.35
C ASP A 282 -12.41 -17.30 9.05
N ASP A 283 -12.99 -16.80 10.15
CA ASP A 283 -14.02 -17.50 10.93
C ASP A 283 -15.46 -17.21 10.45
N SER A 284 -15.63 -16.49 9.34
CA SER A 284 -16.95 -16.04 8.88
C SER A 284 -17.80 -17.19 8.31
N TYR A 285 -19.09 -17.14 8.62
CA TYR A 285 -20.10 -18.03 8.05
C TYR A 285 -20.29 -17.85 6.53
N VAL A 286 -19.82 -16.73 5.98
CA VAL A 286 -19.90 -16.41 4.54
C VAL A 286 -18.86 -17.20 3.73
N ILE A 287 -17.76 -17.65 4.34
CA ILE A 287 -16.72 -18.42 3.64
C ILE A 287 -17.26 -19.77 3.14
N PRO A 288 -17.88 -20.62 3.99
CA PRO A 288 -18.52 -21.86 3.54
C PRO A 288 -19.58 -21.63 2.46
N TYR A 289 -20.32 -20.52 2.52
CA TYR A 289 -21.30 -20.17 1.48
C TYR A 289 -20.63 -19.96 0.12
N TYR A 290 -19.54 -19.20 0.02
CA TYR A 290 -18.81 -19.03 -1.24
C TYR A 290 -18.14 -20.31 -1.73
N ASP A 291 -17.76 -21.22 -0.82
CA ASP A 291 -17.26 -22.53 -1.20
C ASP A 291 -18.36 -23.43 -1.78
N ASP A 292 -19.59 -23.34 -1.26
CA ASP A 292 -20.76 -24.02 -1.80
C ASP A 292 -21.29 -23.37 -3.10
N ASP A 293 -21.12 -22.05 -3.26
CA ASP A 293 -21.53 -21.29 -4.46
C ASP A 293 -20.86 -21.82 -5.74
N LYS A 294 -19.68 -22.44 -5.62
CA LYS A 294 -18.98 -23.12 -6.73
C LYS A 294 -19.84 -24.22 -7.37
N TYR A 295 -20.71 -24.89 -6.61
CA TYR A 295 -21.64 -25.90 -7.14
C TYR A 295 -22.82 -25.29 -7.90
N PHE A 296 -23.06 -23.98 -7.75
CA PHE A 296 -24.13 -23.22 -8.40
C PHE A 296 -23.63 -22.33 -9.56
N SER A 297 -22.40 -22.56 -10.03
CA SER A 297 -21.73 -21.80 -11.10
C SER A 297 -22.24 -22.07 -12.53
N ALA A 298 -23.24 -22.95 -12.71
CA ALA A 298 -23.78 -23.30 -14.03
C ALA A 298 -24.37 -22.08 -14.76
N TYR A 299 -24.97 -21.16 -14.01
CA TYR A 299 -25.54 -19.92 -14.52
C TYR A 299 -24.83 -18.74 -13.86
N GLY A 300 -24.43 -17.77 -14.68
CA GLY A 300 -23.88 -16.51 -14.20
C GLY A 300 -24.97 -15.49 -13.85
N PRO A 301 -24.59 -14.21 -13.65
CA PRO A 301 -25.54 -13.15 -13.35
C PRO A 301 -26.58 -12.96 -14.47
N ARG A 302 -27.85 -12.79 -14.09
CA ARG A 302 -28.92 -12.51 -15.05
C ARG A 302 -28.90 -11.05 -15.46
N VAL A 303 -28.31 -10.76 -16.61
CA VAL A 303 -28.05 -9.39 -17.09
C VAL A 303 -29.33 -8.75 -17.59
N MET A 304 -29.51 -7.47 -17.23
CA MET A 304 -30.59 -6.61 -17.71
C MET A 304 -30.14 -5.92 -18.99
N VAL A 305 -30.95 -6.03 -20.02
CA VAL A 305 -30.79 -5.29 -21.29
C VAL A 305 -31.81 -4.16 -21.27
N VAL A 306 -31.36 -2.94 -21.00
CA VAL A 306 -32.20 -1.77 -20.75
C VAL A 306 -32.22 -0.88 -21.98
N ILE A 307 -33.42 -0.57 -22.48
CA ILE A 307 -33.60 0.52 -23.45
C ILE A 307 -33.72 1.82 -22.64
N THR A 308 -32.76 2.72 -22.82
CA THR A 308 -32.56 3.89 -21.96
C THR A 308 -33.42 5.09 -22.36
N GLU A 309 -33.93 5.09 -23.58
CA GLU A 309 -34.72 6.17 -24.15
C GLU A 309 -36.08 5.69 -24.62
N SER A 310 -36.99 6.64 -24.84
CA SER A 310 -38.30 6.35 -25.39
C SER A 310 -38.18 5.95 -26.85
N VAL A 311 -38.72 4.78 -27.19
CA VAL A 311 -38.73 4.27 -28.57
C VAL A 311 -40.15 3.88 -28.98
N ASP A 312 -40.44 4.03 -30.26
CA ASP A 312 -41.77 3.77 -30.82
C ASP A 312 -41.98 2.27 -31.04
N TYR A 313 -42.31 1.53 -29.97
CA TYR A 313 -42.50 0.08 -30.02
C TYR A 313 -43.61 -0.39 -30.98
N TRP A 314 -44.54 0.49 -31.34
CA TRP A 314 -45.58 0.20 -32.33
C TRP A 314 -45.03 0.13 -33.77
N ASN A 315 -43.89 0.79 -34.03
CA ASN A 315 -43.24 0.75 -35.33
C ASN A 315 -42.54 -0.61 -35.56
N GLU A 316 -42.80 -1.23 -36.70
CA GLU A 316 -42.24 -2.53 -37.07
C GLU A 316 -40.71 -2.48 -37.21
N THR A 317 -40.15 -1.39 -37.77
CA THR A 317 -38.70 -1.26 -37.95
C THR A 317 -37.96 -1.19 -36.62
N VAL A 318 -38.54 -0.50 -35.63
CA VAL A 318 -38.00 -0.41 -34.26
C VAL A 318 -38.05 -1.78 -33.58
N ARG A 319 -39.18 -2.51 -33.69
CA ARG A 319 -39.30 -3.87 -33.15
C ARG A 319 -38.28 -4.83 -33.75
N LEU A 320 -38.08 -4.78 -35.07
CA LEU A 320 -37.06 -5.58 -35.74
C LEU A 320 -35.64 -5.20 -35.31
N GLY A 321 -35.37 -3.90 -35.13
CA GLY A 321 -34.10 -3.42 -34.58
C GLY A 321 -33.82 -3.95 -33.17
N ILE A 322 -34.82 -3.91 -32.28
CA ILE A 322 -34.72 -4.46 -30.92
C ILE A 322 -34.48 -5.97 -30.97
N GLU A 323 -35.21 -6.69 -31.81
CA GLU A 323 -35.05 -8.15 -31.94
C GLU A 323 -33.67 -8.52 -32.49
N ASN A 324 -33.16 -7.79 -33.49
CA ASN A 324 -31.80 -7.99 -34.02
C ASN A 324 -30.74 -7.74 -32.93
N CYS A 325 -30.89 -6.69 -32.14
CA CYS A 325 -30.04 -6.40 -30.99
C CYS A 325 -30.06 -7.50 -29.93
N MET A 326 -31.25 -8.00 -29.59
CA MET A 326 -31.40 -9.12 -28.67
C MET A 326 -30.74 -10.38 -29.21
N GLN A 327 -30.91 -10.69 -30.50
CA GLN A 327 -30.29 -11.86 -31.13
C GLN A 327 -28.76 -11.76 -31.18
N ASN A 328 -28.21 -10.56 -31.40
CA ASN A 328 -26.76 -10.33 -31.35
C ASN A 328 -26.21 -10.58 -29.94
N LEU A 329 -26.90 -10.07 -28.91
CA LEU A 329 -26.53 -10.32 -27.50
C LEU A 329 -26.67 -11.80 -27.12
N GLU A 330 -27.70 -12.48 -27.59
CA GLU A 330 -27.89 -13.92 -27.44
C GLU A 330 -26.83 -14.73 -28.23
N GLY A 331 -26.23 -14.13 -29.25
CA GLY A 331 -25.16 -14.71 -30.07
C GLY A 331 -23.83 -14.86 -29.32
N ILE A 332 -23.64 -14.14 -28.22
CA ILE A 332 -22.42 -14.14 -27.40
C ILE A 332 -22.23 -15.52 -26.74
N ALA A 333 -21.00 -16.02 -26.72
CA ALA A 333 -20.67 -17.35 -26.21
C ALA A 333 -21.03 -17.54 -24.72
N TYR A 334 -21.03 -16.44 -23.96
CA TYR A 334 -21.36 -16.39 -22.54
C TYR A 334 -22.85 -16.21 -22.25
N VAL A 335 -23.73 -16.24 -23.25
CA VAL A 335 -25.18 -16.04 -23.08
C VAL A 335 -25.95 -17.27 -23.56
N ASP A 336 -26.89 -17.75 -22.74
CA ASP A 336 -27.80 -18.82 -23.15
C ASP A 336 -28.97 -18.26 -23.97
N LYS A 337 -29.01 -18.68 -25.24
CA LYS A 337 -30.03 -18.28 -26.23
C LYS A 337 -31.46 -18.62 -25.82
N ASN A 338 -31.66 -19.69 -25.04
CA ASN A 338 -32.98 -20.22 -24.73
C ASN A 338 -33.59 -19.61 -23.46
N LEU A 339 -32.77 -18.95 -22.64
CA LEU A 339 -33.16 -18.43 -21.33
C LEU A 339 -33.35 -16.91 -21.31
N SER A 340 -33.33 -16.26 -22.47
CA SER A 340 -33.65 -14.85 -22.57
C SER A 340 -35.15 -14.61 -22.37
N VAL A 341 -35.47 -13.51 -21.69
CA VAL A 341 -36.84 -13.12 -21.39
C VAL A 341 -37.10 -11.74 -21.94
N SER A 342 -37.99 -11.68 -22.94
CA SER A 342 -38.44 -10.44 -23.56
C SER A 342 -39.95 -10.32 -23.47
N TRP A 343 -40.42 -9.27 -22.79
CA TRP A 343 -41.84 -8.94 -22.73
C TRP A 343 -42.39 -8.62 -24.12
N LEU A 344 -41.57 -8.05 -25.01
CA LEU A 344 -41.95 -7.69 -26.38
C LEU A 344 -42.17 -8.92 -27.26
N ARG A 345 -41.38 -9.99 -27.09
CA ARG A 345 -41.61 -11.29 -27.76
C ARG A 345 -42.93 -11.92 -27.32
N VAL A 346 -43.25 -11.86 -26.03
CA VAL A 346 -44.54 -12.35 -25.50
C VAL A 346 -45.69 -11.49 -26.02
N TYR A 347 -45.55 -10.16 -25.99
CA TYR A 347 -46.54 -9.21 -26.48
C TYR A 347 -46.83 -9.42 -27.98
N SER A 348 -45.79 -9.66 -28.79
CA SER A 348 -45.92 -9.97 -30.22
C SER A 348 -46.68 -11.29 -30.46
N LYS A 349 -46.47 -12.31 -29.63
CA LYS A 349 -47.25 -13.57 -29.69
C LYS A 349 -48.72 -13.39 -29.32
N LEU A 350 -49.02 -12.49 -28.38
CA LEU A 350 -50.40 -12.12 -28.04
C LEU A 350 -51.08 -11.37 -29.19
N ALA A 351 -50.33 -10.51 -29.88
CA ALA A 351 -50.83 -9.79 -31.05
C ALA A 351 -51.16 -10.76 -32.20
N GLN A 352 -50.32 -11.78 -32.43
CA GLN A 352 -50.59 -12.85 -33.40
C GLN A 352 -51.84 -13.67 -33.05
N SER A 353 -52.14 -13.82 -31.76
CA SER A 353 -53.36 -14.48 -31.28
C SER A 353 -54.61 -13.57 -31.34
N GLY A 354 -54.47 -12.31 -31.77
CA GLY A 354 -55.57 -11.34 -31.85
C GLY A 354 -56.01 -10.74 -30.52
N LEU A 355 -55.20 -10.88 -29.46
CA LEU A 355 -55.54 -10.40 -28.11
C LEU A 355 -55.11 -8.95 -27.84
N VAL A 356 -54.15 -8.42 -28.60
CA VAL A 356 -53.61 -7.06 -28.46
C VAL A 356 -53.27 -6.45 -29.83
N HIS A 357 -53.27 -5.13 -29.93
CA HIS A 357 -52.92 -4.40 -31.15
C HIS A 357 -51.49 -3.86 -31.06
N ILE A 358 -50.65 -4.23 -32.04
CA ILE A 358 -49.22 -3.91 -32.00
C ILE A 358 -48.79 -2.74 -32.88
N ASN A 359 -49.61 -2.32 -33.85
CA ASN A 359 -49.23 -1.32 -34.86
C ASN A 359 -49.80 0.09 -34.57
N ASP A 360 -50.67 0.24 -33.57
CA ASP A 360 -51.28 1.51 -33.18
C ASP A 360 -50.73 1.93 -31.82
N GLU A 361 -50.21 3.16 -31.71
CA GLU A 361 -49.60 3.70 -30.50
C GLU A 361 -50.54 3.66 -29.27
N THR A 362 -51.76 4.16 -29.45
CA THR A 362 -52.72 4.32 -28.34
C THR A 362 -53.22 2.97 -27.86
N LEU A 363 -53.50 2.06 -28.79
CA LEU A 363 -53.94 0.71 -28.46
C LEU A 363 -52.78 -0.10 -27.87
N PHE A 364 -51.55 0.05 -28.38
CA PHE A 364 -50.37 -0.63 -27.85
C PHE A 364 -50.22 -0.35 -26.35
N ILE A 365 -50.24 0.93 -25.96
CA ILE A 365 -50.03 1.35 -24.56
C ILE A 365 -51.18 0.91 -23.65
N ASN A 366 -52.43 0.92 -24.15
CA ASN A 366 -53.60 0.48 -23.39
C ASN A 366 -53.59 -1.04 -23.18
N ASP A 367 -53.24 -1.80 -24.23
CA ASP A 367 -53.22 -3.26 -24.24
C ASP A 367 -52.06 -3.85 -23.41
N LEU A 368 -51.07 -3.04 -22.98
CA LEU A 368 -50.06 -3.47 -21.99
C LEU A 368 -50.70 -3.99 -20.69
N THR A 369 -51.90 -3.52 -20.34
CA THR A 369 -52.63 -4.04 -19.17
C THR A 369 -52.96 -5.53 -19.31
N VAL A 370 -53.27 -6.00 -20.52
CA VAL A 370 -53.49 -7.42 -20.83
C VAL A 370 -52.21 -8.23 -20.62
N LEU A 371 -51.07 -7.71 -21.06
CA LEU A 371 -49.76 -8.32 -20.82
C LEU A 371 -49.49 -8.50 -19.32
N PHE A 372 -49.78 -7.49 -18.51
CA PHE A 372 -49.57 -7.54 -17.06
C PHE A 372 -50.56 -8.45 -16.31
N GLN A 373 -51.71 -8.74 -16.90
CA GLN A 373 -52.65 -9.73 -16.36
C GLN A 373 -52.14 -11.16 -16.62
N ILE A 374 -51.51 -11.40 -17.76
CA ILE A 374 -50.96 -12.71 -18.13
C ILE A 374 -49.63 -12.96 -17.41
N VAL A 375 -48.71 -11.99 -17.46
CA VAL A 375 -47.40 -12.06 -16.81
C VAL A 375 -47.21 -10.81 -15.95
N HIS A 376 -47.56 -10.95 -14.67
CA HIS A 376 -47.52 -9.84 -13.72
C HIS A 376 -46.12 -9.22 -13.54
N SER A 377 -45.05 -10.01 -13.68
CA SER A 377 -43.68 -9.54 -13.49
C SER A 377 -43.26 -8.46 -14.48
N PHE A 378 -43.78 -8.46 -15.71
CA PHE A 378 -43.43 -7.47 -16.73
C PHE A 378 -43.87 -6.05 -16.39
N LYS A 379 -44.78 -5.87 -15.43
CA LYS A 379 -45.12 -4.56 -14.90
C LYS A 379 -43.89 -3.83 -14.32
N TRP A 380 -42.92 -4.57 -13.79
CA TRP A 380 -41.67 -4.03 -13.25
C TRP A 380 -40.58 -3.82 -14.31
N ASP A 381 -40.81 -4.28 -15.54
CA ASP A 381 -39.84 -4.23 -16.63
C ASP A 381 -40.15 -3.12 -17.64
N ILE A 382 -41.32 -2.48 -17.53
CA ILE A 382 -41.76 -1.39 -18.41
C ILE A 382 -42.09 -0.17 -17.55
N ASN A 383 -41.30 0.88 -17.70
CA ASN A 383 -41.62 2.18 -17.11
C ASN A 383 -42.38 3.03 -18.15
N LYS A 384 -43.66 3.28 -17.89
CA LYS A 384 -44.54 4.01 -18.80
C LYS A 384 -45.18 5.22 -18.14
N THR A 385 -45.34 6.27 -18.92
CA THR A 385 -46.24 7.40 -18.63
C THR A 385 -47.60 7.15 -19.28
N ARG A 386 -48.45 8.17 -19.38
CA ARG A 386 -49.76 8.03 -20.05
C ARG A 386 -49.60 7.74 -21.55
N ASP A 387 -48.63 8.39 -22.19
CA ASP A 387 -48.55 8.44 -23.66
C ASP A 387 -47.25 7.83 -24.22
N LYS A 388 -46.28 7.47 -23.37
CA LYS A 388 -45.01 6.89 -23.84
C LYS A 388 -44.40 5.89 -22.86
N ILE A 389 -43.60 4.97 -23.38
CA ILE A 389 -42.69 4.13 -22.58
C ILE A 389 -41.37 4.87 -22.46
N GLU A 390 -40.98 5.24 -21.25
CA GLU A 390 -39.75 6.00 -21.01
C GLU A 390 -38.52 5.13 -20.99
N ALA A 391 -38.66 3.94 -20.41
CA ALA A 391 -37.61 2.94 -20.37
C ALA A 391 -38.27 1.56 -20.28
N SER A 392 -37.61 0.56 -20.84
CA SER A 392 -37.97 -0.82 -20.58
C SER A 392 -36.72 -1.69 -20.50
N ARG A 393 -36.86 -2.90 -19.97
CA ARG A 393 -35.77 -3.84 -19.88
C ARG A 393 -36.17 -5.25 -20.29
N PHE A 394 -35.19 -5.99 -20.77
CA PHE A 394 -35.23 -7.42 -21.03
C PHE A 394 -34.17 -8.12 -20.17
N PHE A 395 -34.21 -9.44 -20.14
CA PHE A 395 -33.20 -10.22 -19.43
C PHE A 395 -32.54 -11.23 -20.35
N ILE A 396 -31.23 -11.36 -20.19
CA ILE A 396 -30.45 -12.44 -20.77
C ILE A 396 -29.77 -13.22 -19.62
N GLN A 397 -29.65 -14.53 -19.79
CA GLN A 397 -29.01 -15.38 -18.79
C GLN A 397 -27.59 -15.69 -19.24
N THR A 398 -26.60 -15.38 -18.41
CA THR A 398 -25.22 -15.73 -18.71
C THR A 398 -24.87 -17.14 -18.25
N VAL A 399 -23.91 -17.76 -18.91
CA VAL A 399 -23.44 -19.13 -18.69
C VAL A 399 -21.92 -19.21 -18.87
N ASN A 400 -21.29 -20.25 -18.30
CA ASN A 400 -19.86 -20.53 -18.45
C ASN A 400 -18.93 -19.39 -17.96
N VAL A 401 -19.34 -18.63 -16.95
CA VAL A 401 -18.53 -17.55 -16.37
C VAL A 401 -17.96 -18.06 -15.04
N THR A 402 -16.69 -18.43 -15.03
CA THR A 402 -16.07 -19.08 -13.86
C THR A 402 -14.83 -18.36 -13.34
N SER A 403 -14.16 -17.56 -14.17
CA SER A 403 -12.96 -16.82 -13.81
C SER A 403 -13.12 -15.32 -13.97
N ALA A 404 -12.28 -14.53 -13.30
CA ALA A 404 -12.24 -13.07 -13.46
C ALA A 404 -11.95 -12.63 -14.91
N VAL A 405 -11.24 -13.47 -15.67
CA VAL A 405 -10.98 -13.25 -17.10
C VAL A 405 -12.27 -13.44 -17.91
N ASP A 406 -13.06 -14.48 -17.60
CA ASP A 406 -14.37 -14.67 -18.24
C ASP A 406 -15.33 -13.55 -17.89
N GLU A 407 -15.34 -13.09 -16.64
CA GLU A 407 -16.16 -11.97 -16.17
C GLU A 407 -15.81 -10.67 -16.94
N LYS A 408 -14.51 -10.44 -17.15
CA LYS A 408 -13.99 -9.32 -17.95
C LYS A 408 -14.38 -9.42 -19.42
N ASN A 409 -14.21 -10.59 -20.04
CA ASN A 409 -14.53 -10.83 -21.45
C ASN A 409 -16.04 -10.70 -21.70
N LEU A 410 -16.87 -11.32 -20.85
CA LEU A 410 -18.33 -11.17 -20.86
C LEU A 410 -18.73 -9.70 -20.86
N LEU A 411 -18.16 -8.91 -19.94
CA LEU A 411 -18.53 -7.51 -19.79
C LEU A 411 -18.19 -6.69 -21.04
N ASN A 412 -17.01 -6.93 -21.62
CA ASN A 412 -16.58 -6.26 -22.85
C ASN A 412 -17.48 -6.65 -24.04
N GLU A 413 -17.68 -7.95 -24.28
CA GLU A 413 -18.51 -8.42 -25.40
C GLU A 413 -19.96 -7.90 -25.31
N LEU A 414 -20.55 -7.90 -24.11
CA LEU A 414 -21.89 -7.36 -23.90
C LEU A 414 -21.98 -5.86 -24.19
N ARG A 415 -21.00 -5.06 -23.73
CA ARG A 415 -20.99 -3.61 -23.93
C ARG A 415 -20.68 -3.23 -25.37
N GLU A 416 -19.70 -3.86 -26.00
CA GLU A 416 -19.36 -3.63 -27.41
C GLU A 416 -20.55 -3.99 -28.32
N THR A 417 -21.23 -5.11 -28.04
CA THR A 417 -22.43 -5.51 -28.79
C THR A 417 -23.59 -4.54 -28.56
N ALA A 418 -23.75 -4.02 -27.34
CA ALA A 418 -24.76 -3.00 -27.03
C ALA A 418 -24.47 -1.65 -27.71
N GLU A 419 -23.20 -1.25 -27.85
CA GLU A 419 -22.82 -0.01 -28.54
C GLU A 419 -23.02 -0.07 -30.05
N GLN A 420 -22.91 -1.27 -30.66
CA GLN A 420 -23.15 -1.48 -32.09
C GLN A 420 -24.64 -1.46 -32.46
N CYS A 421 -25.53 -1.44 -31.48
CA CYS A 421 -26.97 -1.45 -31.71
C CYS A 421 -27.51 -0.11 -32.21
N SER A 422 -28.45 -0.16 -33.16
CA SER A 422 -29.18 1.03 -33.63
C SER A 422 -30.16 1.59 -32.61
N ILE A 423 -30.49 0.81 -31.58
CA ILE A 423 -31.42 1.17 -30.50
C ILE A 423 -30.57 1.62 -29.29
N PRO A 424 -30.92 2.72 -28.60
CA PRO A 424 -30.22 3.18 -27.41
C PRO A 424 -30.39 2.17 -26.27
N LEU A 425 -29.43 1.27 -26.15
CA LEU A 425 -29.46 0.08 -25.31
C LEU A 425 -28.23 0.07 -24.39
N MET A 426 -28.46 -0.33 -23.14
CA MET A 426 -27.45 -0.49 -22.12
C MET A 426 -27.59 -1.85 -21.45
N VAL A 427 -26.47 -2.52 -21.21
CA VAL A 427 -26.41 -3.75 -20.42
C VAL A 427 -26.05 -3.43 -18.97
N TYR A 428 -26.79 -3.99 -18.02
CA TYR A 428 -26.59 -3.72 -16.60
C TYR A 428 -26.82 -4.96 -15.73
N HIS A 429 -25.95 -5.14 -14.75
CA HIS A 429 -26.17 -6.02 -13.62
C HIS A 429 -25.44 -5.46 -12.39
N PRO A 430 -25.97 -5.56 -11.16
CA PRO A 430 -25.27 -5.05 -9.96
C PRO A 430 -23.86 -5.60 -9.75
N ALA A 431 -23.57 -6.81 -10.26
CA ALA A 431 -22.23 -7.40 -10.21
C ALA A 431 -21.19 -6.69 -11.10
N PHE A 432 -21.63 -5.95 -12.14
CA PHE A 432 -20.70 -5.28 -13.06
C PHE A 432 -19.83 -4.24 -12.36
N ILE A 433 -20.28 -3.68 -11.23
CA ILE A 433 -19.48 -2.79 -10.37
C ILE A 433 -18.18 -3.46 -9.90
N TYR A 434 -18.18 -4.79 -9.73
CA TYR A 434 -16.99 -5.56 -9.38
C TYR A 434 -16.16 -5.91 -10.62
N TYR A 435 -16.82 -6.25 -11.73
CA TYR A 435 -16.13 -6.64 -12.98
C TYR A 435 -15.42 -5.46 -13.64
N ASP A 436 -15.98 -4.25 -13.53
CA ASP A 436 -15.38 -3.00 -13.98
C ASP A 436 -14.00 -2.76 -13.38
N GLN A 437 -13.72 -3.32 -12.20
CA GLN A 437 -12.42 -3.18 -11.56
C GLN A 437 -11.33 -3.93 -12.35
N TYR A 438 -11.64 -5.11 -12.90
CA TYR A 438 -10.66 -5.93 -13.63
C TYR A 438 -10.21 -5.29 -14.94
N LEU A 439 -11.07 -4.47 -15.56
CA LEU A 439 -10.71 -3.70 -16.76
C LEU A 439 -9.65 -2.63 -16.45
N VAL A 440 -9.73 -2.05 -15.25
CA VAL A 440 -9.01 -0.82 -14.92
C VAL A 440 -7.76 -1.07 -14.06
N ILE A 441 -7.72 -2.15 -13.26
CA ILE A 441 -6.62 -2.43 -12.30
C ILE A 441 -5.25 -2.44 -13.00
N VAL A 442 -5.07 -3.25 -14.04
CA VAL A 442 -3.74 -3.44 -14.67
C VAL A 442 -3.26 -2.14 -15.31
N GLN A 443 -4.12 -1.50 -16.12
CA GLN A 443 -3.78 -0.25 -16.80
C GLN A 443 -3.44 0.86 -15.81
N ASN A 444 -4.27 1.05 -14.77
CA ASN A 444 -3.99 2.05 -13.74
C ASN A 444 -2.73 1.73 -12.94
N THR A 445 -2.48 0.46 -12.63
CA THR A 445 -1.25 0.05 -11.91
C THR A 445 -0.02 0.46 -12.70
N ILE A 446 0.04 0.11 -14.00
CA ILE A 446 1.17 0.46 -14.86
C ILE A 446 1.32 1.98 -14.98
N GLN A 447 0.22 2.69 -15.25
CA GLN A 447 0.25 4.16 -15.37
C GLN A 447 0.74 4.83 -14.09
N ASN A 448 0.22 4.44 -12.92
CA ASN A 448 0.62 5.02 -11.64
C ASN A 448 2.09 4.70 -11.32
N VAL A 449 2.54 3.48 -11.59
CA VAL A 449 3.95 3.08 -11.38
C VAL A 449 4.89 3.89 -12.27
N VAL A 450 4.56 4.06 -13.55
CA VAL A 450 5.38 4.83 -14.50
C VAL A 450 5.43 6.32 -14.12
N VAL A 451 4.27 6.92 -13.80
CA VAL A 451 4.19 8.32 -13.38
C VAL A 451 4.96 8.56 -12.09
N ALA A 452 4.77 7.68 -11.09
CA ALA A 452 5.50 7.78 -9.83
C ALA A 452 7.01 7.58 -10.03
N ALA A 453 7.46 6.55 -10.76
CA ALA A 453 8.87 6.34 -11.06
C ALA A 453 9.50 7.53 -11.81
N GLY A 454 8.76 8.15 -12.74
CA GLY A 454 9.18 9.36 -13.44
C GLY A 454 9.31 10.57 -12.50
N ALA A 455 8.31 10.81 -11.64
CA ALA A 455 8.39 11.86 -10.63
C ALA A 455 9.57 11.66 -9.68
N MET A 456 9.83 10.41 -9.30
CA MET A 456 10.93 10.03 -8.43
C MET A 456 12.31 10.23 -9.08
N LEU A 457 12.45 9.98 -10.38
CA LEU A 457 13.65 10.33 -11.14
C LEU A 457 13.88 11.85 -11.14
N VAL A 458 12.84 12.66 -11.28
CA VAL A 458 12.97 14.13 -11.25
C VAL A 458 13.43 14.60 -9.88
N VAL A 459 12.85 14.05 -8.81
CA VAL A 459 13.23 14.38 -7.43
C VAL A 459 14.67 13.94 -7.15
N SER A 460 15.06 12.74 -7.56
CA SER A 460 16.44 12.25 -7.37
C SER A 460 17.47 13.04 -8.18
N LEU A 461 17.16 13.47 -9.40
CA LEU A 461 18.02 14.36 -10.21
C LEU A 461 18.17 15.75 -9.60
N TRP A 462 17.14 16.23 -8.91
CA TRP A 462 17.21 17.53 -8.24
C TRP A 462 18.08 17.49 -6.98
N LEU A 463 18.11 16.35 -6.28
CA LEU A 463 18.72 16.23 -4.95
C LEU A 463 20.11 15.58 -4.95
N ILE A 464 20.37 14.62 -5.85
CA ILE A 464 21.66 13.91 -5.90
C ILE A 464 22.56 14.59 -6.94
N PRO A 465 23.77 15.07 -6.58
CA PRO A 465 24.61 15.85 -7.48
C PRO A 465 25.11 15.12 -8.73
N ASN A 466 25.05 13.78 -8.76
CA ASN A 466 25.58 12.95 -9.84
C ASN A 466 24.45 12.23 -10.60
N PRO A 467 24.25 12.52 -11.90
CA PRO A 467 23.16 11.94 -12.69
C PRO A 467 23.26 10.42 -12.87
N LEU A 468 24.46 9.83 -12.83
CA LEU A 468 24.63 8.38 -12.94
C LEU A 468 24.10 7.67 -11.68
N CYS A 469 24.30 8.27 -10.50
CA CYS A 469 23.75 7.74 -9.26
C CYS A 469 22.22 7.82 -9.26
N CYS A 470 21.64 8.89 -9.81
CA CYS A 470 20.19 9.00 -9.98
C CYS A 470 19.63 7.87 -10.86
N LEU A 471 20.30 7.57 -11.99
CA LEU A 471 19.90 6.46 -12.87
C LEU A 471 19.95 5.10 -12.17
N TRP A 472 20.99 4.84 -11.37
CA TRP A 472 21.09 3.61 -10.58
C TRP A 472 20.01 3.49 -9.51
N VAL A 473 19.69 4.59 -8.83
CA VAL A 473 18.57 4.64 -7.88
C VAL A 473 17.26 4.35 -8.59
N THR A 474 16.98 4.99 -9.74
CA THR A 474 15.78 4.72 -10.54
C THR A 474 15.71 3.28 -11.05
N PHE A 475 16.84 2.70 -11.45
CA PHE A 475 16.91 1.30 -11.83
C PHE A 475 16.64 0.37 -10.64
N ALA A 476 17.16 0.66 -9.45
CA ALA A 476 16.86 -0.10 -8.25
C ALA A 476 15.37 -0.04 -7.88
N ILE A 477 14.73 1.12 -8.01
CA ILE A 477 13.28 1.27 -7.79
C ILE A 477 12.50 0.37 -8.76
N ALA A 478 12.79 0.45 -10.05
CA ALA A 478 12.14 -0.39 -11.06
C ALA A 478 12.36 -1.88 -10.78
N SER A 479 13.57 -2.26 -10.39
CA SER A 479 13.93 -3.63 -10.01
C SER A 479 13.16 -4.11 -8.77
N VAL A 480 13.05 -3.29 -7.72
CA VAL A 480 12.27 -3.63 -6.52
C VAL A 480 10.79 -3.80 -6.86
N ILE A 481 10.20 -2.94 -7.68
CA ILE A 481 8.79 -3.05 -8.10
C ILE A 481 8.56 -4.36 -8.87
N VAL A 482 9.39 -4.66 -9.85
CA VAL A 482 9.32 -5.93 -10.61
C VAL A 482 9.51 -7.11 -9.65
N GLY A 483 10.41 -6.97 -8.67
CA GLY A 483 10.62 -7.93 -7.60
C GLY A 483 9.38 -8.21 -6.77
N VAL A 484 8.77 -7.17 -6.23
CA VAL A 484 7.57 -7.28 -5.40
C VAL A 484 6.41 -7.84 -6.23
N ALA A 485 6.21 -7.33 -7.45
CA ALA A 485 5.17 -7.80 -8.37
C ALA A 485 5.38 -9.26 -8.83
N GLY A 486 6.62 -9.73 -8.92
CA GLY A 486 6.92 -11.13 -9.25
C GLY A 486 6.74 -12.06 -8.06
N PHE A 487 7.29 -11.69 -6.90
CA PHE A 487 7.28 -12.54 -5.70
C PHE A 487 5.93 -12.57 -4.99
N MET A 488 5.05 -11.58 -5.22
CA MET A 488 3.66 -11.66 -4.75
C MET A 488 2.93 -12.89 -5.30
N THR A 489 3.24 -13.30 -6.54
CA THR A 489 2.69 -14.51 -7.15
C THR A 489 3.15 -15.76 -6.42
N PHE A 490 4.45 -15.86 -6.10
CA PHE A 490 4.97 -16.99 -5.31
C PHE A 490 4.43 -17.03 -3.89
N TRP A 491 3.97 -15.88 -3.37
CA TRP A 491 3.34 -15.79 -2.05
C TRP A 491 1.81 -15.84 -2.08
N SER A 492 1.24 -16.29 -3.21
CA SER A 492 -0.20 -16.44 -3.45
C SER A 492 -1.00 -15.18 -3.15
N VAL A 493 -0.52 -14.04 -3.64
CA VAL A 493 -1.21 -12.75 -3.58
C VAL A 493 -1.63 -12.35 -4.99
N ASN A 494 -2.89 -11.95 -5.15
CA ASN A 494 -3.45 -11.55 -6.43
C ASN A 494 -3.18 -10.06 -6.69
N LEU A 495 -3.15 -9.68 -7.96
CA LEU A 495 -3.15 -8.28 -8.37
C LEU A 495 -4.58 -7.74 -8.32
N ASP A 496 -4.85 -6.99 -7.26
CA ASP A 496 -6.12 -6.33 -7.01
C ASP A 496 -5.94 -4.86 -6.61
N SER A 497 -7.05 -4.19 -6.25
CA SER A 497 -7.00 -2.79 -5.83
C SER A 497 -6.19 -2.57 -4.55
N ILE A 498 -6.06 -3.55 -3.64
CA ILE A 498 -5.25 -3.44 -2.41
C ILE A 498 -3.77 -3.63 -2.74
N SER A 499 -3.45 -4.66 -3.52
CA SER A 499 -2.09 -4.92 -4.00
C SER A 499 -1.57 -3.77 -4.85
N MET A 500 -2.43 -3.16 -5.69
CA MET A 500 -2.10 -1.97 -6.47
C MET A 500 -1.64 -0.82 -5.57
N ILE A 501 -2.35 -0.53 -4.48
CA ILE A 501 -1.92 0.51 -3.52
C ILE A 501 -0.51 0.19 -3.03
N ASN A 502 -0.29 -1.04 -2.56
CA ASN A 502 0.98 -1.43 -1.97
C ASN A 502 2.14 -1.41 -2.98
N LEU A 503 1.87 -1.65 -4.27
CA LEU A 503 2.86 -1.47 -5.34
C LEU A 503 3.20 0.01 -5.58
N VAL A 504 2.25 0.93 -5.41
CA VAL A 504 2.54 2.38 -5.46
C VAL A 504 3.32 2.80 -4.21
N ILE A 505 2.95 2.31 -3.02
CA ILE A 505 3.69 2.52 -1.77
C ILE A 505 5.15 2.07 -1.93
N CYS A 506 5.37 0.91 -2.57
CA CYS A 506 6.70 0.36 -2.82
C CYS A 506 7.68 1.37 -3.39
N ILE A 507 7.20 2.29 -4.24
CA ILE A 507 8.03 3.29 -4.90
C ILE A 507 8.68 4.18 -3.85
N GLY A 508 7.91 4.81 -2.96
CA GLY A 508 8.42 5.69 -1.91
C GLY A 508 9.46 5.00 -1.02
N PHE A 509 9.06 3.89 -0.40
CA PHE A 509 9.91 3.13 0.54
C PHE A 509 11.18 2.54 -0.08
N SER A 510 11.15 2.14 -1.36
CA SER A 510 12.33 1.57 -2.02
C SER A 510 13.42 2.61 -2.30
N VAL A 511 13.02 3.87 -2.44
CA VAL A 511 13.92 4.98 -2.76
C VAL A 511 14.78 5.30 -1.56
N ASP A 512 14.19 5.35 -0.37
CA ASP A 512 14.83 5.86 0.84
C ASP A 512 16.19 5.18 1.09
N PHE A 513 16.19 3.85 1.13
CA PHE A 513 17.41 3.07 1.37
C PHE A 513 18.48 3.29 0.29
N SER A 514 18.07 3.31 -0.98
CA SER A 514 18.98 3.40 -2.12
C SER A 514 19.51 4.83 -2.29
N ALA A 515 18.69 5.84 -2.06
CA ALA A 515 19.02 7.25 -2.18
C ALA A 515 19.98 7.69 -1.08
N HIS A 516 19.76 7.27 0.18
CA HIS A 516 20.66 7.57 1.30
C HIS A 516 22.08 7.07 1.07
N ILE A 517 22.20 5.79 0.69
CA ILE A 517 23.49 5.17 0.44
C ILE A 517 24.18 5.79 -0.78
N SER A 518 23.42 6.06 -1.85
CA SER A 518 23.96 6.71 -3.06
C SER A 518 24.42 8.14 -2.80
N TYR A 519 23.66 8.91 -2.01
CA TYR A 519 24.05 10.26 -1.63
C TYR A 519 25.33 10.26 -0.79
N ALA A 520 25.39 9.40 0.25
CA ALA A 520 26.60 9.26 1.07
C ALA A 520 27.83 8.86 0.23
N PHE A 521 27.66 7.94 -0.72
CA PHE A 521 28.71 7.54 -1.65
C PHE A 521 29.24 8.71 -2.50
N VAL A 522 28.35 9.55 -3.04
CA VAL A 522 28.73 10.71 -3.87
C VAL A 522 29.39 11.81 -3.05
N THR A 523 28.99 11.99 -1.80
CA THR A 523 29.58 12.99 -0.89
C THR A 523 30.90 12.56 -0.26
N SER A 524 31.24 11.26 -0.31
CA SER A 524 32.49 10.73 0.20
C SER A 524 33.70 11.37 -0.51
N LYS A 525 34.73 11.70 0.28
CA LYS A 525 35.97 12.30 -0.21
C LYS A 525 37.07 11.26 -0.49
N GLU A 526 36.78 9.98 -0.29
CA GLU A 526 37.74 8.91 -0.50
C GLU A 526 38.17 8.81 -1.98
N ALA A 527 39.36 8.25 -2.21
CA ALA A 527 39.96 8.22 -3.54
C ALA A 527 39.40 7.08 -4.40
N SER A 528 39.21 5.89 -3.82
CA SER A 528 38.70 4.72 -4.55
C SER A 528 37.20 4.52 -4.38
N ALA A 529 36.53 4.03 -5.43
CA ALA A 529 35.09 3.71 -5.36
C ALA A 529 34.78 2.65 -4.28
N ASN A 530 35.71 1.73 -4.00
CA ASN A 530 35.58 0.76 -2.92
C ASN A 530 35.58 1.41 -1.54
N GLU A 531 36.52 2.33 -1.29
CA GLU A 531 36.58 3.06 -0.02
C GLU A 531 35.36 3.95 0.15
N ARG A 532 34.89 4.62 -0.90
CA ARG A 532 33.65 5.41 -0.88
C ARG A 532 32.43 4.57 -0.49
N ALA A 533 32.29 3.38 -1.07
CA ALA A 533 31.19 2.45 -0.73
C ALA A 533 31.31 1.96 0.71
N SER A 534 32.52 1.64 1.18
CA SER A 534 32.77 1.23 2.56
C SER A 534 32.50 2.35 3.56
N GLU A 535 32.84 3.59 3.22
CA GLU A 535 32.56 4.78 4.05
C GLU A 535 31.04 5.00 4.14
N ALA A 536 30.34 5.02 3.00
CA ALA A 536 28.88 5.18 2.96
C ALA A 536 28.15 4.13 3.82
N LEU A 537 28.55 2.85 3.71
CA LEU A 537 28.00 1.76 4.54
C LEU A 537 28.35 1.91 6.02
N SER A 538 29.53 2.42 6.35
CA SER A 538 29.92 2.65 7.75
C SER A 538 29.11 3.76 8.42
N LEU A 539 28.68 4.76 7.65
CA LEU A 539 27.90 5.89 8.13
C LEU A 539 26.40 5.55 8.22
N LEU A 540 25.83 4.99 7.16
CA LEU A 540 24.37 4.84 7.02
C LEU A 540 23.87 3.39 7.04
N GLY A 541 24.75 2.39 6.99
CA GLY A 541 24.33 0.98 6.93
C GLY A 541 23.56 0.52 8.18
N TYR A 542 23.95 0.96 9.37
CA TYR A 542 23.23 0.61 10.60
C TYR A 542 21.89 1.34 10.76
N PRO A 543 21.80 2.67 10.59
CA PRO A 543 20.52 3.37 10.59
C PRO A 543 19.52 2.79 9.59
N VAL A 544 19.95 2.52 8.35
CA VAL A 544 19.10 1.91 7.31
C VAL A 544 18.61 0.51 7.75
N LEU A 545 19.48 -0.31 8.36
CA LEU A 545 19.08 -1.61 8.88
C LEU A 545 18.08 -1.48 10.04
N GLN A 546 18.27 -0.50 10.94
CA GLN A 546 17.33 -0.23 12.03
C GLN A 546 15.96 0.19 11.50
N GLY A 547 15.93 1.08 10.50
CA GLY A 547 14.71 1.52 9.81
C GLY A 547 13.97 0.39 9.09
N ALA A 548 14.70 -0.47 8.39
CA ALA A 548 14.11 -1.63 7.73
C ALA A 548 13.49 -2.60 8.76
N VAL A 549 14.19 -2.90 9.86
CA VAL A 549 13.69 -3.79 10.90
C VAL A 549 12.52 -3.17 11.66
N SER A 550 12.56 -1.87 11.99
CA SER A 550 11.45 -1.19 12.66
C SER A 550 10.21 -1.16 11.80
N THR A 551 10.33 -0.93 10.49
CA THR A 551 9.19 -0.92 9.59
C THR A 551 8.58 -2.32 9.44
N ILE A 552 9.41 -3.38 9.35
CA ILE A 552 8.93 -4.77 9.37
C ILE A 552 8.19 -5.07 10.68
N LEU A 553 8.75 -4.67 11.83
CA LEU A 553 8.08 -4.84 13.13
C LEU A 553 6.78 -4.02 13.22
N GLY A 554 6.71 -2.87 12.58
CA GLY A 554 5.52 -2.04 12.46
C GLY A 554 4.37 -2.74 11.73
N VAL A 555 4.68 -3.60 10.75
CA VAL A 555 3.65 -4.30 9.96
C VAL A 555 3.47 -5.78 10.34
N VAL A 556 4.41 -6.40 11.06
CA VAL A 556 4.39 -7.85 11.34
C VAL A 556 3.15 -8.30 12.10
N VAL A 557 2.59 -7.43 12.94
CA VAL A 557 1.38 -7.74 13.71
C VAL A 557 0.17 -7.98 12.80
N LEU A 558 0.16 -7.37 11.59
CA LEU A 558 -0.87 -7.61 10.58
C LEU A 558 -0.84 -9.03 9.99
N ALA A 559 0.27 -9.75 10.12
CA ALA A 559 0.35 -11.17 9.74
C ALA A 559 -0.60 -12.04 10.57
N ALA A 560 -0.88 -11.64 11.82
CA ALA A 560 -1.80 -12.33 12.72
C ALA A 560 -3.27 -11.91 12.54
N ALA A 561 -3.57 -10.99 11.62
CA ALA A 561 -4.93 -10.55 11.36
C ALA A 561 -5.74 -11.63 10.63
N LYS A 562 -7.03 -11.72 10.95
CA LYS A 562 -7.96 -12.73 10.39
C LYS A 562 -8.49 -12.40 8.99
N THR A 563 -8.20 -11.21 8.47
CA THR A 563 -8.73 -10.75 7.18
C THR A 563 -7.62 -10.75 6.13
N TYR A 564 -7.95 -11.09 4.89
CA TYR A 564 -7.03 -11.03 3.75
C TYR A 564 -6.38 -9.66 3.57
N ILE A 565 -7.14 -8.57 3.69
CA ILE A 565 -6.67 -7.20 3.45
C ILE A 565 -5.41 -6.89 4.25
N PHE A 566 -5.43 -7.19 5.55
CA PHE A 566 -4.31 -6.95 6.47
C PHE A 566 -3.12 -7.88 6.20
N ARG A 567 -3.38 -9.17 5.93
CA ARG A 567 -2.31 -10.14 5.62
C ARG A 567 -1.63 -9.85 4.28
N THR A 568 -2.39 -9.44 3.27
CA THR A 568 -1.86 -9.02 1.97
C THR A 568 -1.03 -7.75 2.11
N PHE A 569 -1.49 -6.78 2.90
CA PHE A 569 -0.71 -5.60 3.23
C PHE A 569 0.63 -5.97 3.89
N PHE A 570 0.61 -6.84 4.91
CA PHE A 570 1.84 -7.36 5.53
C PHE A 570 2.78 -8.03 4.52
N LYS A 571 2.29 -9.00 3.74
CA LYS A 571 3.10 -9.76 2.79
C LYS A 571 3.81 -8.83 1.79
N ILE A 572 3.06 -7.90 1.20
CA ILE A 572 3.64 -6.97 0.22
C ILE A 572 4.61 -6.03 0.90
N MET A 573 4.25 -5.40 2.02
CA MET A 573 5.16 -4.50 2.73
C MET A 573 6.44 -5.20 3.19
N PHE A 574 6.36 -6.45 3.64
CA PHE A 574 7.53 -7.26 3.96
C PHE A 574 8.45 -7.44 2.75
N LEU A 575 7.90 -7.78 1.57
CA LEU A 575 8.69 -7.88 0.34
C LEU A 575 9.31 -6.53 -0.06
N VAL A 576 8.55 -5.44 0.03
CA VAL A 576 9.02 -4.08 -0.27
C VAL A 576 10.23 -3.73 0.59
N ILE A 577 10.12 -3.89 1.91
CA ILE A 577 11.18 -3.50 2.84
C ILE A 577 12.38 -4.44 2.70
N LEU A 578 12.14 -5.75 2.54
CA LEU A 578 13.22 -6.73 2.35
C LEU A 578 14.00 -6.45 1.07
N PHE A 579 13.32 -6.31 -0.08
CA PHE A 579 13.98 -6.04 -1.35
C PHE A 579 14.58 -4.64 -1.39
N GLY A 580 13.93 -3.63 -0.81
CA GLY A 580 14.48 -2.29 -0.66
C GLY A 580 15.78 -2.30 0.15
N ALA A 581 15.80 -2.97 1.30
CA ALA A 581 17.00 -3.09 2.13
C ALA A 581 18.11 -3.88 1.44
N LEU A 582 17.79 -4.96 0.71
CA LEU A 582 18.76 -5.70 -0.10
C LEU A 582 19.35 -4.83 -1.21
N HIS A 583 18.54 -4.00 -1.88
CA HIS A 583 19.02 -3.07 -2.89
C HIS A 583 19.92 -1.99 -2.27
N GLY A 584 19.49 -1.34 -1.18
CA GLY A 584 20.24 -0.28 -0.53
C GLY A 584 21.55 -0.74 0.12
N LEU A 585 21.56 -1.90 0.78
CA LEU A 585 22.71 -2.38 1.56
C LEU A 585 23.66 -3.31 0.79
N ILE A 586 23.19 -3.98 -0.26
CA ILE A 586 23.99 -4.97 -1.01
C ILE A 586 24.20 -4.55 -2.46
N PHE A 587 23.13 -4.38 -3.23
CA PHE A 587 23.24 -4.21 -4.69
C PHE A 587 23.81 -2.84 -5.09
N ILE A 588 23.24 -1.76 -4.57
CA ILE A 588 23.66 -0.39 -4.89
C ILE A 588 25.14 -0.13 -4.54
N PRO A 589 25.63 -0.44 -3.33
CA PRO A 589 27.05 -0.27 -3.01
C PRO A 589 27.99 -0.98 -3.98
N VAL A 590 27.65 -2.21 -4.39
CA VAL A 590 28.45 -2.97 -5.35
C VAL A 590 28.39 -2.35 -6.74
N PHE A 591 27.20 -2.01 -7.24
CA PHE A 591 27.04 -1.42 -8.57
C PHE A 591 27.73 -0.07 -8.70
N LEU A 592 27.69 0.76 -7.66
CA LEU A 592 28.40 2.03 -7.62
C LEU A 592 29.93 1.85 -7.66
N THR A 593 30.47 0.72 -7.20
CA THR A 593 31.93 0.46 -7.25
C THR A 593 32.46 0.11 -8.63
N PHE A 594 31.60 -0.15 -9.61
CA PHE A 594 32.03 -0.42 -10.99
C PHE A 594 32.29 0.85 -11.80
N PHE A 595 31.97 2.03 -11.24
CA PHE A 595 32.09 3.33 -11.89
C PHE A 595 33.14 4.22 -11.23
#